data_AF-A0A7S0BYY2-F1
#
_entry.id   AF-A0A7S0BYY2-F1
#
_cell.length_a   1.000
_cell.length_b   1.000
_cell.length_c   1.000
_cell.angle_alpha   90.00
_cell.angle_beta   90.00
_cell.angle_gamma   90.00
#
_symmetry.space_group_name_H-M   'P 1'
#
loop_
_entity.id
_entity.type
_entity.pdbx_description
1 polymer ?
#
loop_
_entity_poly.entity_id
_entity_poly.type
_entity_poly.pdbx_seq_one_letter_code
_entity_poly.pdbx_strand_id
1 'polypeptide(L)'
;RQTTFLPQHTTSEGDSVKSEECQNFFDAAGTDFTMKQLQRDNPVPDKNGYILHTLGKDLSPLLVFVNSRSGLQQGHLIIAQLRRLLNPIQIFDLAEENPEKALESFSVLSKLRVLVCGGDGTVNWIISIMEKMNLEWWPPIAILPLGTGNDLSRIHDWGGGYNNKSLMLILQQVSEAYVSLLDRWAVTIEDTKGNIKNKKALTNYLGVGVDAQATLQVHNLRESKPTLFFSRIINKAWYLMFGAEDVFKASCADLPQQVTLVADGVNIPIPADSQGIVFLNIDSYGGGIPLWETGVKINRLSRRRSRYSESDFLSGDFFRMRRNSLDSGSDERRDS
;
A
#
# COMPACT_ATOMS: atom_id res chain seq x y z
N ARG A 1 16.47 40.06 31.15
CA ARG A 1 15.16 40.02 31.84
C ARG A 1 14.44 38.78 31.32
N GLN A 2 14.19 37.81 32.19
CA GLN A 2 13.57 36.53 31.83
C GLN A 2 12.13 36.56 32.34
N THR A 3 11.17 36.29 31.46
CA THR A 3 9.75 36.19 31.80
C THR A 3 9.41 34.73 32.10
N THR A 4 8.77 34.51 33.26
CA THR A 4 8.21 33.23 33.71
C THR A 4 6.70 33.41 33.91
N PHE A 5 5.92 32.36 33.69
CA PHE A 5 4.48 32.36 33.96
C PHE A 5 4.21 32.16 35.46
N LEU A 6 3.34 33.00 36.03
CA LEU A 6 2.74 32.80 37.35
C LEU A 6 1.35 32.19 37.16
N PRO A 7 0.97 31.15 37.92
CA PRO A 7 -0.39 30.63 37.89
C PRO A 7 -1.36 31.64 38.53
N GLN A 8 -2.51 31.85 37.89
CA GLN A 8 -3.59 32.68 38.42
C GLN A 8 -4.34 31.92 39.51
N HIS A 9 -4.29 32.40 40.75
CA HIS A 9 -5.26 32.03 41.77
C HIS A 9 -6.47 32.96 41.64
N THR A 10 -7.60 32.42 41.20
CA THR A 10 -8.89 33.11 41.27
C THR A 10 -9.41 33.05 42.69
N THR A 11 -9.41 34.19 43.39
CA THR A 11 -10.21 34.41 44.59
C THR A 11 -11.60 34.85 44.16
N SER A 12 -12.61 34.01 44.39
CA SER A 12 -14.01 34.42 44.36
C SER A 12 -14.60 34.25 45.76
N GLU A 13 -14.79 35.37 46.46
CA GLU A 13 -15.71 35.46 47.59
C GLU A 13 -17.15 35.44 47.08
N GLY A 14 -18.01 34.68 47.78
CA GLY A 14 -19.45 34.91 47.88
C GLY A 14 -20.32 34.46 46.69
N ASP A 15 -20.85 33.23 46.75
CA ASP A 15 -22.31 33.04 46.82
C ASP A 15 -22.67 31.56 47.07
N SER A 16 -23.62 31.37 47.98
CA SER A 16 -24.05 30.08 48.51
C SER A 16 -24.93 29.28 47.55
N VAL A 17 -24.40 28.16 47.01
CA VAL A 17 -25.23 27.07 46.46
C VAL A 17 -24.61 25.71 46.81
N LYS A 18 -25.46 24.88 47.42
CA LYS A 18 -25.41 23.44 47.76
C LYS A 18 -24.15 22.63 47.39
N SER A 19 -23.69 21.90 48.40
CA SER A 19 -22.64 20.89 48.43
C SER A 19 -22.73 19.85 47.30
N GLU A 20 -21.79 19.92 46.36
CA GLU A 20 -21.24 18.76 45.67
C GLU A 20 -19.72 18.76 45.92
N GLU A 21 -19.18 17.59 46.24
CA GLU A 21 -17.79 17.37 46.64
C GLU A 21 -16.82 17.86 45.55
N CYS A 22 -16.24 19.05 45.75
CA CYS A 22 -15.02 19.47 45.08
C CYS A 22 -13.89 18.51 45.50
N GLN A 23 -13.64 17.50 44.68
CA GLN A 23 -12.44 16.67 44.78
C GLN A 23 -11.19 17.56 44.65
N ASN A 24 -10.30 17.39 45.61
CA ASN A 24 -9.11 18.21 45.82
C ASN A 24 -8.25 18.30 44.55
N PHE A 25 -8.02 19.52 44.06
CA PHE A 25 -7.16 19.81 42.90
C PHE A 25 -5.66 19.66 43.20
N PHE A 26 -5.30 19.25 44.42
CA PHE A 26 -3.94 18.93 44.85
C PHE A 26 -3.95 17.68 45.74
N ASP A 27 -4.29 16.53 45.16
CA ASP A 27 -4.00 15.26 45.82
C ASP A 27 -2.48 15.09 45.88
N ALA A 28 -1.94 15.07 47.11
CA ALA A 28 -0.53 14.79 47.34
C ALA A 28 -0.18 13.43 46.73
N ALA A 29 1.01 13.32 46.12
CA ALA A 29 1.50 12.10 45.45
C ALA A 29 1.62 10.84 46.34
N GLY A 30 1.20 10.93 47.61
CA GLY A 30 1.20 9.84 48.59
C GLY A 30 -0.18 9.41 49.08
N THR A 31 -1.30 9.87 48.51
CA THR A 31 -2.61 9.29 48.88
C THR A 31 -2.74 7.86 48.33
N ASP A 32 -3.43 6.97 49.04
CA ASP A 32 -3.68 5.59 48.60
C ASP A 32 -4.37 5.52 47.22
N PHE A 33 -5.14 6.55 46.87
CA PHE A 33 -5.76 6.69 45.55
C PHE A 33 -4.72 6.99 44.47
N THR A 34 -3.82 7.94 44.69
CA THR A 34 -2.70 8.25 43.78
C THR A 34 -1.72 7.09 43.69
N MET A 35 -1.44 6.41 44.80
CA MET A 35 -0.58 5.22 44.84
C MET A 35 -1.23 4.02 44.11
N LYS A 36 -2.55 3.82 44.21
CA LYS A 36 -3.27 2.85 43.37
C LYS A 36 -3.27 3.22 41.88
N GLN A 37 -3.31 4.50 41.53
CA GLN A 37 -3.14 4.96 40.13
C GLN A 37 -1.70 4.77 39.62
N LEU A 38 -0.70 4.87 40.49
CA LEU A 38 0.71 4.62 40.19
C LEU A 38 1.05 3.11 40.15
N GLN A 39 0.24 2.27 40.81
CA GLN A 39 0.25 0.80 40.67
C GLN A 39 -0.42 0.33 39.36
N ARG A 40 -0.12 0.99 38.24
CA ARG A 40 -0.37 0.37 36.93
C ARG A 40 0.65 -0.74 36.76
N ASP A 41 0.19 -1.93 36.40
CA ASP A 41 1.06 -3.04 36.02
C ASP A 41 2.13 -2.52 35.06
N ASN A 42 3.41 -2.71 35.44
CA ASN A 42 4.51 -2.32 34.57
C ASN A 42 4.34 -3.07 33.25
N PRO A 43 4.15 -2.35 32.12
CA PRO A 43 3.88 -3.03 30.87
C PRO A 43 5.09 -3.87 30.51
N VAL A 44 4.91 -5.18 30.37
CA VAL A 44 5.98 -6.08 29.96
C VAL A 44 6.14 -5.93 28.44
N PRO A 45 7.34 -5.57 27.94
CA PRO A 45 7.58 -5.53 26.51
C PRO A 45 7.44 -6.94 25.92
N ASP A 46 7.00 -7.00 24.66
CA ASP A 46 7.01 -8.24 23.92
C ASP A 46 8.44 -8.75 23.63
N LYS A 47 8.55 -9.89 22.96
CA LYS A 47 9.85 -10.49 22.57
C LYS A 47 10.73 -9.58 21.70
N ASN A 48 10.16 -8.55 21.08
CA ASN A 48 10.83 -7.58 20.22
C ASN A 48 11.09 -6.23 20.92
N GLY A 49 10.70 -6.09 22.20
CA GLY A 49 10.92 -4.89 23.00
C GLY A 49 9.78 -3.87 22.96
N TYR A 50 8.65 -4.19 22.32
CA TYR A 50 7.52 -3.26 22.19
C TYR A 50 6.53 -3.40 23.33
N ILE A 51 6.13 -2.26 23.89
CA ILE A 51 5.01 -2.16 24.82
C ILE A 51 3.80 -1.67 24.03
N LEU A 52 2.92 -2.59 23.68
CA LEU A 52 1.69 -2.29 22.94
C LEU A 52 0.50 -2.53 23.86
N HIS A 53 -0.30 -1.48 24.08
CA HIS A 53 -1.54 -1.58 24.83
C HIS A 53 -2.71 -1.85 23.90
N THR A 54 -3.73 -2.55 24.39
CA THR A 54 -5.02 -2.64 23.70
C THR A 54 -5.57 -1.23 23.49
N LEU A 55 -5.67 -0.82 22.23
CA LEU A 55 -6.22 0.48 21.87
C LEU A 55 -7.74 0.44 21.91
N GLY A 56 -8.37 1.58 22.20
CA GLY A 56 -9.83 1.70 22.18
C GLY A 56 -10.41 1.30 20.82
N LYS A 57 -11.62 0.72 20.82
CA LYS A 57 -12.25 0.15 19.61
C LYS A 57 -12.44 1.16 18.47
N ASP A 58 -12.45 2.45 18.76
CA ASP A 58 -12.65 3.52 17.78
C ASP A 58 -11.34 4.01 17.14
N LEU A 59 -10.18 3.52 17.61
CA LEU A 59 -8.88 3.89 17.09
C LEU A 59 -8.46 2.95 15.95
N SER A 60 -7.77 3.53 14.95
CA SER A 60 -7.13 2.79 13.85
C SER A 60 -5.64 3.07 13.90
N PRO A 61 -4.83 2.21 14.55
CA PRO A 61 -3.38 2.40 14.63
C PRO A 61 -2.76 2.36 13.24
N LEU A 62 -1.70 3.13 13.04
CA LEU A 62 -0.98 3.21 11.77
C LEU A 62 0.46 2.74 11.97
N LEU A 63 0.93 1.83 11.13
CA LEU A 63 2.33 1.43 11.04
C LEU A 63 2.89 1.92 9.71
N VAL A 64 3.98 2.67 9.72
CA VAL A 64 4.54 3.30 8.53
C VAL A 64 5.91 2.72 8.21
N PHE A 65 6.05 2.17 7.02
CA PHE A 65 7.31 1.71 6.47
C PHE A 65 7.76 2.64 5.36
N VAL A 66 8.95 3.19 5.48
CA VAL A 66 9.56 4.04 4.44
C VAL A 66 10.81 3.36 3.93
N ASN A 67 10.92 3.20 2.61
CA ASN A 67 12.18 2.81 2.01
C ASN A 67 12.96 4.08 1.66
N SER A 68 13.94 4.47 2.49
CA SER A 68 14.68 5.72 2.28
C SER A 68 15.54 5.75 1.02
N ARG A 69 15.91 4.56 0.49
CA ARG A 69 16.60 4.41 -0.81
C ARG A 69 15.65 4.55 -2.01
N SER A 70 14.33 4.56 -1.79
CA SER A 70 13.33 4.75 -2.83
C SER A 70 13.01 6.22 -3.08
N GLY A 71 12.70 6.56 -4.33
CA GLY A 71 12.64 7.96 -4.76
C GLY A 71 14.04 8.58 -4.78
N LEU A 72 14.18 9.81 -5.25
CA LEU A 72 15.45 10.53 -5.34
C LEU A 72 15.99 10.95 -3.97
N GLN A 73 16.16 9.98 -3.07
CA GLN A 73 16.54 10.15 -1.66
C GLN A 73 15.56 11.02 -0.86
N GLN A 74 14.31 11.15 -1.32
CA GLN A 74 13.26 11.88 -0.60
C GLN A 74 12.78 11.15 0.67
N GLY A 75 13.07 9.85 0.80
CA GLY A 75 12.57 9.06 1.91
C GLY A 75 13.06 9.53 3.28
N HIS A 76 14.30 10.01 3.40
CA HIS A 76 14.78 10.58 4.67
C HIS A 76 14.00 11.84 5.09
N LEU A 77 13.63 12.70 4.13
CA LEU A 77 12.79 13.87 4.40
C LEU A 77 11.38 13.46 4.83
N ILE A 78 10.81 12.44 4.17
CA ILE A 78 9.50 11.89 4.53
C ILE A 78 9.53 11.30 5.95
N ILE A 79 10.55 10.51 6.29
CA ILE A 79 10.73 9.98 7.65
C ILE A 79 10.80 11.12 8.67
N ALA A 80 11.62 12.15 8.41
CA ALA A 80 11.76 13.28 9.32
C ALA A 80 10.44 14.04 9.52
N GLN A 81 9.65 14.22 8.46
CA GLN A 81 8.33 14.85 8.56
C GLN A 81 7.33 13.96 9.29
N LEU A 82 7.26 12.67 8.98
CA LEU A 82 6.36 11.73 9.66
C LEU A 82 6.67 11.63 11.15
N ARG A 83 7.94 11.61 11.56
CA ARG A 83 8.35 11.59 12.97
C ARG A 83 7.95 12.85 13.74
N ARG A 84 7.61 13.93 13.04
CA ARG A 84 7.03 15.16 13.65
C ARG A 84 5.51 15.12 13.74
N LEU A 85 4.85 14.31 12.90
CA LEU A 85 3.39 14.21 12.82
C LEU A 85 2.83 13.02 13.62
N LEU A 86 3.62 11.95 13.75
CA LEU A 86 3.24 10.68 14.36
C LEU A 86 4.26 10.31 15.45
N ASN A 87 3.85 9.42 16.36
CA ASN A 87 4.79 8.83 17.33
C ASN A 87 5.91 8.06 16.59
N PRO A 88 7.20 8.39 16.81
CA PRO A 88 8.32 7.77 16.11
C PRO A 88 8.38 6.25 16.18
N ILE A 89 7.80 5.62 17.22
CA ILE A 89 7.79 4.15 17.38
C ILE A 89 7.05 3.42 16.25
N GLN A 90 6.19 4.11 15.50
CA GLN A 90 5.42 3.52 14.41
C GLN A 90 6.02 3.78 13.02
N ILE A 91 7.22 4.37 12.93
CA ILE A 91 7.86 4.75 11.67
C ILE A 91 9.19 4.01 11.52
N PHE A 92 9.24 3.15 10.51
CA PHE A 92 10.35 2.25 10.26
C PHE A 92 11.03 2.58 8.93
N ASP A 93 12.36 2.62 8.93
CA ASP A 93 13.15 2.76 7.70
C ASP A 93 13.59 1.39 7.18
N LEU A 94 12.97 0.94 6.10
CA LEU A 94 13.25 -0.34 5.44
C LEU A 94 14.68 -0.46 4.88
N ALA A 95 15.41 0.65 4.76
CA ALA A 95 16.82 0.63 4.39
C ALA A 95 17.75 0.27 5.56
N GLU A 96 17.28 0.45 6.80
CA GLU A 96 18.05 0.28 8.02
C GLU A 96 17.62 -0.96 8.81
N GLU A 97 16.33 -1.30 8.77
CA GLU A 97 15.77 -2.39 9.58
C GLU A 97 14.83 -3.32 8.81
N ASN A 98 14.76 -4.58 9.27
CA ASN A 98 13.84 -5.57 8.72
C ASN A 98 12.43 -5.36 9.33
N PRO A 99 11.38 -5.19 8.50
CA PRO A 99 10.03 -4.94 8.99
C PRO A 99 9.40 -6.14 9.71
N GLU A 100 10.01 -7.33 9.68
CA GLU A 100 9.47 -8.55 10.30
C GLU A 100 9.10 -8.36 11.78
N LYS A 101 10.04 -7.83 12.58
CA LYS A 101 9.81 -7.63 14.02
C LYS A 101 8.70 -6.61 14.28
N ALA A 102 8.64 -5.54 13.51
CA ALA A 102 7.62 -4.52 13.64
C ALA A 102 6.23 -5.08 13.28
N LEU A 103 6.13 -5.83 12.17
CA LEU A 103 4.89 -6.48 11.76
C LEU A 103 4.41 -7.49 12.80
N GLU A 104 5.28 -8.38 13.29
CA GLU A 104 4.90 -9.34 14.34
C GLU A 104 4.34 -8.67 15.59
N SER A 105 4.99 -7.60 16.03
CA SER A 105 4.63 -6.90 17.26
C SER A 105 3.31 -6.14 17.08
N PHE A 106 3.17 -5.36 16.01
CA PHE A 106 2.01 -4.49 15.80
C PHE A 106 0.77 -5.23 15.29
N SER A 107 0.91 -6.42 14.69
CA SER A 107 -0.23 -7.18 14.15
C SER A 107 -1.23 -7.64 15.20
N VAL A 108 -0.88 -7.57 16.50
CA VAL A 108 -1.81 -7.82 17.61
C VAL A 108 -2.87 -6.71 17.76
N LEU A 109 -2.64 -5.54 17.16
CA LEU A 109 -3.54 -4.40 17.28
C LEU A 109 -4.73 -4.54 16.32
N SER A 110 -5.94 -4.48 16.88
CA SER A 110 -7.16 -4.45 16.06
C SER A 110 -7.20 -3.20 15.17
N LYS A 111 -7.73 -3.33 13.95
CA LYS A 111 -7.86 -2.23 12.98
C LYS A 111 -6.54 -1.57 12.58
N LEU A 112 -5.40 -2.29 12.69
CA LEU A 112 -4.11 -1.81 12.21
C LEU A 112 -4.17 -1.49 10.72
N ARG A 113 -3.69 -0.31 10.33
CA ARG A 113 -3.42 0.08 8.95
C ARG A 113 -1.92 0.15 8.74
N VAL A 114 -1.46 -0.17 7.53
CA VAL A 114 -0.06 -0.05 7.15
C VAL A 114 0.06 0.98 6.03
N LEU A 115 1.03 1.89 6.13
CA LEU A 115 1.41 2.80 5.05
C LEU A 115 2.81 2.42 4.57
N VAL A 116 2.94 2.09 3.28
CA VAL A 116 4.24 1.79 2.67
C VAL A 116 4.64 2.92 1.73
N CYS A 117 5.72 3.61 2.06
CA CYS A 117 6.33 4.65 1.25
C CYS A 117 7.48 4.06 0.43
N GLY A 118 7.20 3.76 -0.85
CA GLY A 118 8.13 3.01 -1.71
C GLY A 118 7.62 2.82 -3.14
N GLY A 119 8.27 1.95 -3.90
CA GLY A 119 7.77 1.45 -5.18
C GLY A 119 7.09 0.08 -5.05
N ASP A 120 6.67 -0.50 -6.17
CA ASP A 120 6.01 -1.83 -6.20
C ASP A 120 6.82 -2.93 -5.52
N GLY A 121 8.15 -2.91 -5.65
CA GLY A 121 9.04 -3.88 -4.99
C GLY A 121 9.01 -3.76 -3.45
N THR A 122 8.92 -2.54 -2.92
CA THR A 122 8.82 -2.30 -1.47
C THR A 122 7.50 -2.82 -0.93
N VAL A 123 6.40 -2.54 -1.63
CA VAL A 123 5.07 -3.03 -1.25
C VAL A 123 5.04 -4.57 -1.28
N ASN A 124 5.57 -5.17 -2.35
CA ASN A 124 5.67 -6.63 -2.47
C ASN A 124 6.53 -7.28 -1.38
N TRP A 125 7.59 -6.59 -0.92
CA TRP A 125 8.41 -7.09 0.18
C TRP A 125 7.62 -7.20 1.48
N ILE A 126 6.86 -6.16 1.85
CA ILE A 126 5.99 -6.16 3.03
C ILE A 126 4.93 -7.25 2.94
N ILE A 127 4.24 -7.34 1.80
CA ILE A 127 3.23 -8.37 1.54
C ILE A 127 3.83 -9.78 1.67
N SER A 128 5.03 -10.01 1.12
CA SER A 128 5.72 -11.31 1.20
C SER A 128 6.09 -11.70 2.63
N ILE A 129 6.33 -10.71 3.50
CA ILE A 129 6.61 -10.94 4.92
C ILE A 129 5.33 -11.31 5.67
N MET A 130 4.23 -10.58 5.44
CA MET A 130 2.92 -10.91 6.01
C MET A 130 2.48 -12.33 5.64
N GLU A 131 2.76 -12.76 4.41
CA GLU A 131 2.51 -14.12 3.94
C GLU A 131 3.31 -15.17 4.72
N LYS A 132 4.61 -14.94 4.92
CA LYS A 132 5.48 -15.86 5.67
C LYS A 132 5.08 -15.99 7.14
N MET A 133 4.57 -14.91 7.73
CA MET A 133 4.13 -14.91 9.13
C MET A 133 2.82 -15.67 9.35
N ASN A 134 2.09 -15.99 8.29
CA ASN A 134 0.77 -16.64 8.37
C ASN A 134 -0.16 -15.91 9.35
N LEU A 135 -0.23 -14.57 9.22
CA LEU A 135 -1.08 -13.72 10.06
C LEU A 135 -2.55 -14.13 9.92
N GLU A 136 -3.27 -14.21 11.04
CA GLU A 136 -4.70 -14.49 11.06
C GLU A 136 -5.50 -13.42 10.30
N TRP A 137 -5.06 -12.17 10.42
CA TRP A 137 -5.63 -11.04 9.70
C TRP A 137 -4.54 -10.18 9.08
N TRP A 138 -4.75 -9.77 7.84
CA TRP A 138 -3.81 -8.95 7.09
C TRP A 138 -4.24 -7.48 7.18
N PRO A 139 -3.39 -6.60 7.73
CA PRO A 139 -3.71 -5.18 7.77
C PRO A 139 -3.74 -4.59 6.36
N PRO A 140 -4.73 -3.74 6.03
CA PRO A 140 -4.79 -3.07 4.74
C PRO A 140 -3.56 -2.17 4.57
N ILE A 141 -3.03 -2.15 3.35
CA ILE A 141 -1.83 -1.41 2.97
C ILE A 141 -2.22 -0.21 2.10
N ALA A 142 -1.93 0.98 2.58
CA ALA A 142 -1.88 2.20 1.77
C ALA A 142 -0.48 2.39 1.18
N ILE A 143 -0.42 3.03 0.01
CA ILE A 143 0.84 3.19 -0.73
C ILE A 143 1.14 4.67 -0.92
N LEU A 144 2.34 5.11 -0.52
CA LEU A 144 2.89 6.39 -0.94
C LEU A 144 3.93 6.13 -2.06
N PRO A 145 3.62 6.47 -3.33
CA PRO A 145 4.39 6.05 -4.49
C PRO A 145 5.71 6.81 -4.65
N LEU A 146 6.81 6.24 -4.16
CA LEU A 146 8.17 6.79 -4.31
C LEU A 146 8.95 6.16 -5.48
N GLY A 147 8.45 5.08 -6.08
CA GLY A 147 9.10 4.40 -7.20
C GLY A 147 8.90 5.07 -8.56
N THR A 148 9.33 4.40 -9.63
CA THR A 148 9.18 4.85 -11.03
C THR A 148 7.90 4.34 -11.69
N GLY A 149 7.57 3.05 -11.53
CA GLY A 149 6.40 2.41 -12.12
C GLY A 149 5.12 2.72 -11.33
N ASN A 150 5.10 2.25 -10.08
CA ASN A 150 4.02 2.43 -9.10
C ASN A 150 2.68 1.92 -9.62
N ASP A 151 2.66 0.80 -10.35
CA ASP A 151 1.45 0.24 -10.94
C ASP A 151 0.42 -0.16 -9.87
N LEU A 152 0.86 -0.72 -8.72
CA LEU A 152 -0.03 -1.00 -7.58
C LEU A 152 -0.66 0.25 -6.99
N SER A 153 0.11 1.34 -6.95
CA SER A 153 -0.38 2.62 -6.43
C SER A 153 -1.43 3.22 -7.37
N ARG A 154 -1.27 3.04 -8.69
CA ARG A 154 -2.21 3.54 -9.71
C ARG A 154 -3.54 2.80 -9.67
N ILE A 155 -3.53 1.47 -9.63
CA ILE A 155 -4.76 0.65 -9.65
C ILE A 155 -5.56 0.74 -8.34
N HIS A 156 -4.93 1.20 -7.26
CA HIS A 156 -5.59 1.49 -5.98
C HIS A 156 -5.76 3.00 -5.72
N ASP A 157 -5.66 3.84 -6.76
CA ASP A 157 -5.92 5.29 -6.72
C ASP A 157 -5.05 6.13 -5.76
N TRP A 158 -3.92 5.59 -5.31
CA TRP A 158 -2.89 6.32 -4.57
C TRP A 158 -2.00 7.19 -5.48
N GLY A 159 -2.09 6.97 -6.78
CA GLY A 159 -1.49 7.78 -7.83
C GLY A 159 -0.15 7.26 -8.37
N GLY A 160 0.39 7.97 -9.36
CA GLY A 160 1.58 7.53 -10.09
C GLY A 160 2.92 7.86 -9.46
N GLY A 161 2.92 8.69 -8.43
CA GLY A 161 4.14 9.26 -7.89
C GLY A 161 3.90 10.38 -6.88
N TYR A 162 4.69 10.41 -5.82
CA TYR A 162 4.70 11.50 -4.86
C TYR A 162 5.26 12.77 -5.49
N ASN A 163 4.64 13.90 -5.19
CA ASN A 163 4.95 15.24 -5.70
C ASN A 163 4.94 16.29 -4.58
N ASN A 164 5.46 15.94 -3.39
CA ASN A 164 5.54 16.83 -2.22
C ASN A 164 4.18 17.33 -1.71
N LYS A 165 3.10 16.57 -1.94
CA LYS A 165 1.80 16.80 -1.29
C LYS A 165 1.97 16.77 0.23
N SER A 166 1.15 17.53 0.94
CA SER A 166 1.16 17.53 2.41
C SER A 166 0.97 16.11 2.95
N LEU A 167 1.92 15.64 3.76
CA LEU A 167 1.81 14.34 4.43
C LEU A 167 0.60 14.29 5.37
N MET A 168 0.16 15.42 5.92
CA MET A 168 -1.07 15.47 6.72
C MET A 168 -2.30 15.09 5.90
N LEU A 169 -2.40 15.59 4.65
CA LEU A 169 -3.50 15.23 3.75
C LEU A 169 -3.44 13.75 3.38
N ILE A 170 -2.24 13.21 3.15
CA ILE A 170 -2.05 11.79 2.88
C ILE A 170 -2.47 10.95 4.09
N LEU A 171 -2.07 11.33 5.31
CA LEU A 171 -2.48 10.62 6.53
C LEU A 171 -4.00 10.66 6.73
N GLN A 172 -4.64 11.80 6.43
CA GLN A 172 -6.09 11.89 6.41
C GLN A 172 -6.70 10.92 5.38
N GLN A 173 -6.20 10.92 4.15
CA GLN A 173 -6.63 9.97 3.11
C GLN A 173 -6.46 8.51 3.56
N VAL A 174 -5.35 8.16 4.22
CA VAL A 174 -5.11 6.82 4.76
C VAL A 174 -6.14 6.45 5.84
N SER A 175 -6.53 7.41 6.69
CA SER A 175 -7.54 7.17 7.73
C SER A 175 -8.94 6.94 7.14
N GLU A 176 -9.29 7.66 6.08
CA GLU A 176 -10.61 7.63 5.43
C GLU A 176 -10.72 6.58 4.31
N ALA A 177 -9.59 6.00 3.88
CA ALA A 177 -9.55 5.07 2.75
C ALA A 177 -10.38 3.80 3.00
N TYR A 178 -11.10 3.40 1.94
CA TYR A 178 -11.76 2.11 1.84
C TYR A 178 -10.77 1.00 1.55
N VAL A 179 -11.11 -0.23 1.94
CA VAL A 179 -10.28 -1.41 1.67
C VAL A 179 -10.67 -1.99 0.31
N SER A 180 -9.69 -2.16 -0.57
CA SER A 180 -9.81 -2.96 -1.79
C SER A 180 -9.04 -4.26 -1.62
N LEU A 181 -9.56 -5.33 -2.20
CA LEU A 181 -8.87 -6.61 -2.27
C LEU A 181 -7.90 -6.62 -3.46
N LEU A 182 -6.86 -7.42 -3.35
CA LEU A 182 -5.83 -7.64 -4.37
C LEU A 182 -5.57 -9.14 -4.46
N ASP A 183 -5.77 -9.71 -5.65
CA ASP A 183 -5.43 -11.10 -5.91
C ASP A 183 -3.90 -11.25 -5.97
N ARG A 184 -3.39 -12.42 -5.59
CA ARG A 184 -1.97 -12.75 -5.71
C ARG A 184 -1.83 -14.16 -6.26
N TRP A 185 -1.08 -14.28 -7.34
CA TRP A 185 -0.94 -15.54 -8.07
C TRP A 185 0.27 -16.30 -7.55
N ALA A 186 0.11 -17.59 -7.26
CA ALA A 186 1.22 -18.48 -7.00
C ALA A 186 1.81 -18.96 -8.33
N VAL A 187 3.11 -18.72 -8.53
CA VAL A 187 3.85 -19.11 -9.73
C VAL A 187 4.85 -20.20 -9.35
N THR A 188 4.70 -21.37 -9.96
CA THR A 188 5.63 -22.49 -9.79
C THR A 188 6.46 -22.65 -11.06
N ILE A 189 7.78 -22.71 -10.90
CA ILE A 189 8.72 -22.93 -12.00
C ILE A 189 9.32 -24.31 -11.81
N GLU A 190 9.13 -25.18 -12.78
CA GLU A 190 9.56 -26.58 -12.76
C GLU A 190 10.54 -26.86 -13.91
N ASP A 191 11.40 -27.87 -13.74
CA ASP A 191 12.17 -28.40 -14.87
C ASP A 191 11.37 -29.41 -15.70
N THR A 192 11.96 -29.89 -16.79
CA THR A 192 11.36 -30.89 -17.69
C THR A 192 11.07 -32.23 -17.02
N LYS A 193 11.58 -32.48 -15.81
CA LYS A 193 11.33 -33.69 -15.02
C LYS A 193 10.25 -33.47 -13.95
N GLY A 194 9.61 -32.28 -13.91
CA GLY A 194 8.61 -31.91 -12.92
C GLY A 194 9.19 -31.54 -11.55
N ASN A 195 10.51 -31.31 -11.44
CA ASN A 195 11.09 -30.87 -10.18
C ASN A 195 10.91 -29.36 -10.04
N ILE A 196 10.31 -28.93 -8.93
CA ILE A 196 10.14 -27.52 -8.60
C ILE A 196 11.51 -26.86 -8.40
N LYS A 197 11.86 -25.92 -9.28
CA LYS A 197 13.06 -25.08 -9.19
C LYS A 197 12.81 -23.83 -8.38
N ASN A 198 11.61 -23.26 -8.49
CA ASN A 198 11.29 -22.01 -7.80
C ASN A 198 9.79 -21.89 -7.55
N LYS A 199 9.44 -21.16 -6.50
CA LYS A 199 8.08 -20.68 -6.23
C LYS A 199 8.14 -19.17 -6.04
N LYS A 200 7.28 -18.45 -6.75
CA LYS A 200 7.18 -16.99 -6.71
C LYS A 200 5.73 -16.60 -6.47
N ALA A 201 5.52 -15.42 -5.92
CA ALA A 201 4.22 -14.78 -5.89
C ALA A 201 4.21 -13.65 -6.93
N LEU A 202 3.13 -13.60 -7.70
CA LEU A 202 2.89 -12.60 -8.73
C LEU A 202 1.78 -11.66 -8.27
N THR A 203 2.14 -10.39 -8.08
CA THR A 203 1.21 -9.35 -7.62
C THR A 203 0.84 -8.38 -8.74
N ASN A 204 1.75 -8.08 -9.67
CA ASN A 204 1.48 -7.11 -10.74
C ASN A 204 1.35 -7.82 -12.09
N TYR A 205 2.49 -8.20 -12.66
CA TYR A 205 2.56 -8.85 -13.96
C TYR A 205 3.86 -9.67 -14.09
N LEU A 206 3.81 -10.70 -14.94
CA LEU A 206 4.94 -11.57 -15.29
C LEU A 206 5.11 -11.53 -16.81
N GLY A 207 6.29 -11.11 -17.26
CA GLY A 207 6.67 -11.07 -18.67
C GLY A 207 7.60 -12.22 -19.05
N VAL A 208 7.46 -12.72 -20.28
CA VAL A 208 8.36 -13.67 -20.94
C VAL A 208 8.64 -13.13 -22.33
N GLY A 209 9.92 -13.00 -22.70
CA GLY A 209 10.35 -12.49 -24.00
C GLY A 209 10.91 -11.07 -23.94
N VAL A 210 10.59 -10.25 -24.94
CA VAL A 210 11.21 -8.94 -25.18
C VAL A 210 11.08 -7.97 -24.01
N ASP A 211 9.99 -8.03 -23.27
CA ASP A 211 9.78 -7.14 -22.11
C ASP A 211 10.61 -7.54 -20.90
N ALA A 212 10.73 -8.85 -20.64
CA ALA A 212 11.60 -9.41 -19.63
C ALA A 212 13.08 -9.10 -19.95
N GLN A 213 13.45 -9.16 -21.23
CA GLN A 213 14.79 -8.82 -21.70
C GLN A 213 15.12 -7.34 -21.47
N ALA A 214 14.23 -6.43 -21.88
CA ALA A 214 14.39 -5.00 -21.63
C ALA A 214 14.47 -4.71 -20.11
N THR A 215 13.64 -5.38 -19.31
CA THR A 215 13.67 -5.25 -17.84
C THR A 215 15.00 -5.71 -17.25
N LEU A 216 15.56 -6.81 -17.77
CA LEU A 216 16.86 -7.32 -17.35
C LEU A 216 18.00 -6.36 -17.72
N GLN A 217 17.98 -5.79 -18.92
CA GLN A 217 18.97 -4.80 -19.36
C GLN A 217 18.93 -3.54 -18.49
N VAL A 218 17.73 -3.01 -18.22
CA VAL A 218 17.57 -1.87 -17.31
C VAL A 218 18.07 -2.20 -15.90
N HIS A 219 17.78 -3.40 -15.39
CA HIS A 219 18.26 -3.84 -14.09
C HIS A 219 19.80 -3.89 -14.04
N ASN A 220 20.43 -4.52 -15.02
CA ASN A 220 21.90 -4.61 -15.10
C ASN A 220 22.56 -3.23 -15.25
N LEU A 221 21.95 -2.31 -16.03
CA LEU A 221 22.43 -0.93 -16.14
C LEU A 221 22.30 -0.19 -14.79
N ARG A 222 21.22 -0.43 -14.05
CA ARG A 222 21.00 0.17 -12.73
C ARG A 222 22.00 -0.29 -11.69
N GLU A 223 22.31 -1.59 -11.67
CA GLU A 223 23.33 -2.14 -10.77
C GLU A 223 24.74 -1.65 -11.12
N SER A 224 25.07 -1.56 -12.42
CA SER A 224 26.41 -1.12 -12.85
C SER A 224 26.63 0.39 -12.78
N LYS A 225 25.59 1.20 -13.03
CA LYS A 225 25.67 2.67 -13.12
C LYS A 225 24.46 3.35 -12.46
N PRO A 226 24.35 3.28 -11.11
CA PRO A 226 23.19 3.84 -10.39
C PRO A 226 23.01 5.35 -10.58
N THR A 227 24.09 6.10 -10.87
CA THR A 227 24.04 7.55 -11.11
C THR A 227 23.24 7.95 -12.35
N LEU A 228 22.99 7.03 -13.29
CA LEU A 228 22.15 7.26 -14.46
C LEU A 228 20.65 7.21 -14.13
N PHE A 229 20.27 6.77 -12.93
CA PHE A 229 18.88 6.55 -12.50
C PHE A 229 18.38 7.65 -11.57
N PHE A 230 18.65 8.90 -11.94
CA PHE A 230 18.40 10.08 -11.10
C PHE A 230 17.04 10.75 -11.31
N SER A 231 16.15 10.20 -12.16
CA SER A 231 14.77 10.68 -12.24
C SER A 231 13.83 9.61 -12.76
N ARG A 232 12.54 9.68 -12.38
CA ARG A 232 11.51 8.76 -12.91
C ARG A 232 11.38 8.84 -14.43
N ILE A 233 11.53 10.04 -15.00
CA ILE A 233 11.44 10.26 -16.44
C ILE A 233 12.59 9.53 -17.16
N ILE A 234 13.81 9.68 -16.66
CA ILE A 234 14.99 9.03 -17.23
C ILE A 234 14.94 7.52 -17.04
N ASN A 235 14.47 7.06 -15.87
CA ASN A 235 14.26 5.65 -15.62
C ASN A 235 13.29 5.07 -16.67
N LYS A 236 12.16 5.74 -16.94
CA LYS A 236 11.22 5.32 -18.00
C LYS A 236 11.85 5.38 -19.40
N ALA A 237 12.69 6.37 -19.68
CA ALA A 237 13.39 6.48 -20.96
C ALA A 237 14.32 5.28 -21.21
N TRP A 238 15.02 4.78 -20.19
CA TRP A 238 15.83 3.56 -20.32
C TRP A 238 15.00 2.34 -20.72
N TYR A 239 13.84 2.13 -20.08
CA TYR A 239 12.91 1.05 -20.47
C TYR A 239 12.44 1.19 -21.92
N LEU A 240 12.12 2.41 -22.37
CA LEU A 240 11.70 2.66 -23.75
C LEU A 240 12.83 2.36 -24.75
N MET A 241 14.05 2.83 -24.47
CA MET A 241 15.20 2.64 -25.35
C MET A 241 15.55 1.17 -25.52
N PHE A 242 15.67 0.42 -24.42
CA PHE A 242 15.99 -1.01 -24.47
C PHE A 242 14.85 -1.85 -25.06
N GLY A 243 13.59 -1.52 -24.74
CA GLY A 243 12.43 -2.15 -25.37
C GLY A 243 12.40 -1.94 -26.89
N ALA A 244 12.66 -0.72 -27.36
CA ALA A 244 12.71 -0.42 -28.79
C ALA A 244 13.88 -1.13 -29.50
N GLU A 245 15.05 -1.19 -28.85
CA GLU A 245 16.24 -1.87 -29.37
C GLU A 245 15.99 -3.37 -29.56
N ASP A 246 15.41 -4.06 -28.56
CA ASP A 246 15.17 -5.51 -28.65
C ASP A 246 14.04 -5.85 -29.64
N VAL A 247 13.01 -5.01 -29.75
CA VAL A 247 11.97 -5.15 -30.79
C VAL A 247 12.57 -5.01 -32.18
N PHE A 248 13.48 -4.03 -32.39
CA PHE A 248 14.14 -3.82 -33.68
C PHE A 248 15.12 -4.95 -34.02
N LYS A 249 15.85 -5.47 -33.02
CA LYS A 249 16.75 -6.62 -33.18
C LYS A 249 16.01 -7.95 -33.30
N ALA A 250 14.71 -7.96 -33.04
CA ALA A 250 13.88 -9.15 -32.98
C ALA A 250 14.49 -10.21 -32.04
N SER A 251 15.01 -9.76 -30.88
CA SER A 251 15.78 -10.58 -29.92
C SER A 251 15.03 -11.81 -29.40
N CYS A 252 13.70 -11.84 -29.54
CA CYS A 252 12.82 -12.94 -29.15
C CYS A 252 11.87 -13.37 -30.29
N ALA A 253 12.30 -13.23 -31.56
CA ALA A 253 11.49 -13.57 -32.73
C ALA A 253 11.07 -15.04 -32.80
N ASP A 254 11.80 -15.93 -32.13
CA ASP A 254 11.55 -17.36 -32.10
C ASP A 254 10.77 -17.84 -30.86
N LEU A 255 10.21 -16.90 -30.09
CA LEU A 255 9.40 -17.21 -28.90
C LEU A 255 8.25 -18.20 -29.19
N PRO A 256 7.46 -18.05 -30.28
CA PRO A 256 6.35 -18.98 -30.55
C PRO A 256 6.80 -20.42 -30.84
N GLN A 257 8.04 -20.62 -31.29
CA GLN A 257 8.62 -21.94 -31.54
C GLN A 257 9.15 -22.59 -30.26
N GLN A 258 9.46 -21.80 -29.23
CA GLN A 258 10.03 -22.26 -27.98
C GLN A 258 9.01 -22.43 -26.86
N VAL A 259 7.87 -21.74 -26.94
CA VAL A 259 6.88 -21.66 -25.86
C VAL A 259 5.56 -22.27 -26.30
N THR A 260 5.02 -23.16 -25.46
CA THR A 260 3.64 -23.62 -25.56
C THR A 260 2.84 -22.99 -24.42
N LEU A 261 1.77 -22.28 -24.77
CA LEU A 261 0.85 -21.69 -23.79
C LEU A 261 -0.38 -22.57 -23.62
N VAL A 262 -0.65 -22.97 -22.38
CA VAL A 262 -1.86 -23.74 -22.01
C VAL A 262 -2.56 -22.99 -20.90
N ALA A 263 -3.85 -22.70 -21.08
CA ALA A 263 -4.70 -22.11 -20.04
C ALA A 263 -5.93 -22.99 -19.85
N ASP A 264 -6.23 -23.36 -18.60
CA ASP A 264 -7.35 -24.23 -18.24
C ASP A 264 -7.41 -25.54 -19.06
N GLY A 265 -6.24 -26.10 -19.36
CA GLY A 265 -6.08 -27.32 -20.17
C GLY A 265 -6.24 -27.11 -21.69
N VAL A 266 -6.43 -25.87 -22.15
CA VAL A 266 -6.59 -25.51 -23.56
C VAL A 266 -5.31 -24.88 -24.09
N ASN A 267 -4.80 -25.43 -25.20
CA ASN A 267 -3.67 -24.84 -25.93
C ASN A 267 -4.10 -23.50 -26.55
N ILE A 268 -3.42 -22.42 -26.18
CA ILE A 268 -3.63 -21.10 -26.75
C ILE A 268 -2.56 -20.88 -27.83
N PRO A 269 -2.96 -20.69 -29.11
CA PRO A 269 -2.00 -20.39 -30.16
C PRO A 269 -1.38 -19.01 -29.94
N ILE A 270 -0.05 -18.96 -29.96
CA ILE A 270 0.72 -17.72 -29.89
C ILE A 270 0.91 -17.22 -31.33
N PRO A 271 0.57 -15.95 -31.65
CA PRO A 271 0.81 -15.37 -32.97
C PRO A 271 2.29 -15.47 -33.38
N ALA A 272 2.56 -15.77 -34.66
CA ALA A 272 3.90 -16.08 -35.15
C ALA A 272 4.90 -14.90 -35.07
N ASP A 273 4.40 -13.68 -34.96
CA ASP A 273 5.15 -12.44 -34.79
C ASP A 273 5.30 -12.01 -33.32
N SER A 274 4.78 -12.80 -32.38
CA SER A 274 4.85 -12.49 -30.94
C SER A 274 6.28 -12.59 -30.44
N GLN A 275 6.79 -11.48 -29.90
CA GLN A 275 8.11 -11.42 -29.25
C GLN A 275 8.03 -11.45 -27.72
N GLY A 276 6.82 -11.48 -27.16
CA GLY A 276 6.62 -11.53 -25.71
C GLY A 276 5.22 -12.01 -25.32
N ILE A 277 5.12 -12.55 -24.10
CA ILE A 277 3.89 -12.93 -23.43
C ILE A 277 3.90 -12.27 -22.06
N VAL A 278 2.81 -11.57 -21.71
CA VAL A 278 2.66 -10.92 -20.42
C VAL A 278 1.41 -11.43 -19.73
N PHE A 279 1.58 -11.97 -18.52
CA PHE A 279 0.49 -12.32 -17.62
C PHE A 279 0.22 -11.14 -16.70
N LEU A 280 -1.01 -10.63 -16.70
CA LEU A 280 -1.42 -9.45 -15.94
C LEU A 280 -2.35 -9.87 -14.80
N ASN A 281 -1.95 -9.58 -13.56
CA ASN A 281 -2.81 -9.68 -12.38
C ASN A 281 -3.54 -8.36 -12.09
N ILE A 282 -2.96 -7.23 -12.49
CA ILE A 282 -3.56 -5.89 -12.38
C ILE A 282 -3.72 -5.24 -13.76
N ASP A 283 -4.68 -4.32 -13.88
CA ASP A 283 -4.96 -3.53 -15.09
C ASP A 283 -4.00 -2.32 -15.21
N SER A 284 -2.70 -2.55 -15.04
CA SER A 284 -1.65 -1.54 -15.19
C SER A 284 -0.30 -2.20 -15.46
N TYR A 285 0.40 -1.73 -16.49
CA TYR A 285 1.69 -2.25 -16.92
C TYR A 285 2.70 -1.13 -17.17
N GLY A 286 3.97 -1.34 -16.86
CA GLY A 286 5.05 -0.42 -17.26
C GLY A 286 4.92 0.99 -16.70
N GLY A 287 4.26 1.17 -15.56
CA GLY A 287 4.02 2.46 -14.94
C GLY A 287 2.80 3.21 -15.46
N GLY A 288 1.69 2.49 -15.64
CA GLY A 288 0.35 3.04 -15.89
C GLY A 288 -0.29 2.72 -17.24
N ILE A 289 0.23 1.77 -18.02
CA ILE A 289 -0.32 1.41 -19.33
C ILE A 289 -1.47 0.41 -19.16
N PRO A 290 -2.72 0.72 -19.56
CA PRO A 290 -3.85 -0.19 -19.46
C PRO A 290 -3.90 -1.13 -20.68
N LEU A 291 -3.19 -2.25 -20.61
CA LEU A 291 -3.07 -3.19 -21.74
C LEU A 291 -4.41 -3.85 -22.14
N TRP A 292 -5.37 -3.96 -21.22
CA TRP A 292 -6.67 -4.60 -21.51
C TRP A 292 -7.61 -3.72 -22.32
N GLU A 293 -7.42 -2.40 -22.34
CA GLU A 293 -8.28 -1.47 -23.07
C GLU A 293 -8.05 -1.53 -24.58
N THR A 294 -6.85 -1.93 -25.00
CA THR A 294 -6.40 -1.93 -26.40
C THR A 294 -6.43 -3.32 -27.06
N GLY A 295 -6.82 -4.37 -26.32
CA GLY A 295 -6.83 -5.76 -26.81
C GLY A 295 -7.99 -6.11 -27.75
N VAL A 296 -7.76 -7.08 -28.64
CA VAL A 296 -8.80 -7.68 -29.48
C VAL A 296 -9.80 -8.42 -28.58
N LYS A 297 -11.04 -7.93 -28.52
CA LYS A 297 -12.12 -8.59 -27.78
C LYS A 297 -12.51 -9.86 -28.52
N ILE A 298 -12.19 -11.02 -27.95
CA ILE A 298 -12.82 -12.28 -28.37
C ILE A 298 -14.32 -12.12 -28.12
N ASN A 299 -15.15 -12.26 -29.15
CA ASN A 299 -16.61 -12.22 -29.06
C ASN A 299 -17.12 -13.36 -28.15
N ARG A 300 -17.02 -13.19 -26.84
CA ARG A 300 -17.81 -13.92 -25.85
C ARG A 300 -18.97 -13.00 -25.46
N LEU A 301 -20.17 -13.55 -25.56
CA LEU A 301 -21.46 -12.89 -25.34
C LEU A 301 -21.41 -11.90 -24.16
N SER A 302 -21.82 -10.67 -24.46
CA SER A 302 -21.71 -9.49 -23.65
C SER A 302 -22.52 -9.58 -22.34
N ARG A 303 -21.82 -9.62 -21.20
CA ARG A 303 -22.31 -9.00 -19.96
C ARG A 303 -21.51 -7.72 -19.72
N ARG A 304 -22.03 -6.61 -20.25
CA ARG A 304 -21.53 -5.26 -20.00
C ARG A 304 -21.64 -4.95 -18.50
N ARG A 305 -20.51 -4.84 -17.78
CA ARG A 305 -20.39 -3.91 -16.65
C ARG A 305 -19.86 -2.60 -17.22
N SER A 306 -20.69 -1.56 -17.16
CA SER A 306 -20.26 -0.19 -17.47
C SER A 306 -19.29 0.26 -16.37
N ARG A 307 -18.05 0.61 -16.75
CA ARG A 307 -17.17 1.45 -15.93
C ARG A 307 -17.42 2.90 -16.36
N TYR A 308 -17.64 3.76 -15.38
CA TYR A 308 -17.86 5.20 -15.55
C TYR A 308 -16.57 5.91 -15.95
N SER A 309 -16.71 7.01 -16.68
CA SER A 309 -15.59 7.76 -17.25
C SER A 309 -15.19 8.93 -16.34
N GLU A 310 -13.95 9.42 -16.50
CA GLU A 310 -13.36 10.52 -15.72
C GLU A 310 -14.19 11.83 -15.75
N SER A 311 -15.04 12.01 -16.76
CA SER A 311 -15.96 13.16 -16.86
C SER A 311 -17.19 13.07 -15.95
N ASP A 312 -17.54 11.86 -15.47
CA ASP A 312 -18.72 11.65 -14.62
C ASP A 312 -18.47 12.05 -13.16
N PHE A 313 -17.21 12.28 -12.76
CA PHE A 313 -16.82 12.69 -11.41
C PHE A 313 -16.79 14.21 -11.21
N LEU A 314 -16.78 15.01 -12.28
CA LEU A 314 -16.68 16.47 -12.21
C LEU A 314 -18.02 17.20 -12.24
N SER A 315 -19.14 16.49 -12.41
CA SER A 315 -20.48 17.07 -12.36
C SER A 315 -21.11 16.83 -10.98
N GLY A 316 -21.51 17.92 -10.31
CA GLY A 316 -22.06 17.93 -8.95
C GLY A 316 -23.42 17.24 -8.75
N ASP A 317 -23.86 16.40 -9.69
CA ASP A 317 -25.17 15.74 -9.66
C ASP A 317 -25.16 14.34 -9.02
N PHE A 318 -23.98 13.80 -8.66
CA PHE A 318 -23.86 12.45 -8.10
C PHE A 318 -24.58 12.29 -6.74
N PHE A 319 -24.70 13.36 -5.95
CA PHE A 319 -25.39 13.32 -4.65
C PHE A 319 -26.92 13.41 -4.76
N ARG A 320 -27.47 13.84 -5.91
CA ARG A 320 -28.92 14.04 -6.05
C ARG A 320 -29.64 12.78 -6.53
N MET A 321 -28.98 11.91 -7.29
CA MET A 321 -29.60 10.71 -7.89
C MET A 321 -29.63 9.48 -6.97
N ARG A 322 -28.71 9.36 -5.99
CA ARG A 322 -28.67 8.18 -5.10
C ARG A 322 -29.70 8.19 -3.96
N ARG A 323 -30.35 9.33 -3.71
CA ARG A 323 -31.41 9.43 -2.71
C ARG A 323 -32.74 8.85 -3.20
N ASN A 324 -32.97 8.79 -4.52
CA ASN A 324 -34.19 8.23 -5.11
C ASN A 324 -34.13 6.71 -5.34
N SER A 325 -32.96 6.07 -5.28
CA SER A 325 -32.82 4.62 -5.48
C SER A 325 -32.90 3.80 -4.20
N LEU A 326 -32.98 4.45 -3.03
CA LEU A 326 -33.09 3.79 -1.73
C LEU A 326 -34.55 3.68 -1.23
N ASP A 327 -35.51 4.21 -1.98
CA ASP A 327 -36.93 4.27 -1.56
C ASP A 327 -37.86 3.34 -2.37
N SER A 328 -37.32 2.47 -3.23
CA SER A 328 -38.12 1.60 -4.12
C SER A 328 -37.86 0.10 -3.93
N GLY A 329 -37.56 -0.34 -2.71
CA GLY A 329 -37.11 -1.71 -2.44
C GLY A 329 -37.78 -2.40 -1.26
N SER A 330 -39.09 -2.25 -1.09
CA SER A 330 -39.87 -3.07 -0.15
C SER A 330 -41.30 -3.24 -0.64
N ASP A 331 -41.51 -4.14 -1.58
CA ASP A 331 -42.68 -5.03 -1.57
C ASP A 331 -42.53 -6.14 -2.60
N GLU A 332 -43.00 -7.32 -2.23
CA GLU A 332 -43.26 -8.54 -3.03
C GLU A 332 -42.54 -9.80 -2.51
N ARG A 333 -43.06 -10.31 -1.39
CA ARG A 333 -43.29 -11.75 -1.22
C ARG A 333 -44.62 -11.95 -0.49
N ARG A 334 -45.68 -12.22 -1.25
CA ARG A 334 -46.82 -13.03 -0.82
C ARG A 334 -47.53 -13.64 -2.03
N ASP A 335 -47.80 -14.93 -1.85
CA ASP A 335 -48.89 -15.74 -2.39
C ASP A 335 -48.72 -16.51 -3.70
N SER A 336 -49.12 -17.78 -3.56
CA SER A 336 -49.34 -18.90 -4.50
C SER A 336 -48.14 -19.68 -5.01
#